data_AF-A0A1Q9TS86-F1
#
_entry.id   AF-A0A1Q9TS86-F1
#
_cell.length_a   1.000
_cell.length_b   1.000
_cell.length_c   1.000
_cell.angle_alpha   90.00
_cell.angle_beta   90.00
_cell.angle_gamma   90.00
#
_symmetry.space_group_name_H-M   'P 1'
#
loop_
_entity.id
_entity.type
_entity.pdbx_description
1 polymer ?
#
loop_
_entity_poly.entity_id
_entity_poly.type
_entity_poly.pdbx_seq_one_letter_code
_entity_poly.pdbx_strand_id
1 'polypeptide(L)'
;MFDPSLPDEVRETLSAAPDALLSAREQPERPGSGAAERKERAPLSTGGRVFLGIALLVLTGLLSGAVLWLTTALMPLIWLIAALLALVGVIMAFRAGGCWIGLLSIVLVVAALVVADLLGSAGVSWLITGVVALLGVLITLSAVLGDGARGTGGFGIDAAEAARLYHDRYVLPSDLREAELGLLRRVRRARQRIEPASRELGDAFDGLHADLVLREQEWRLARLLLKQSRLRADLHERSQEAVSDVVRASLRPQQDAVDASCRALTSRVEAIEPTAARSNEPRPPSGNGFRSRPTRPGTTSTASCSRRRPPTCPGPTTCTTTRNCGPCARSATPPSVRLWRPVSG
;
A
#
# COMPACT_ATOMS: atom_id res chain seq x y z
N MET A 1 -4.13 -11.69 3.24
CA MET A 1 -3.63 -11.41 1.87
C MET A 1 -4.45 -10.27 1.31
N PHE A 2 -3.81 -9.32 0.62
CA PHE A 2 -4.46 -8.11 0.12
C PHE A 2 -4.51 -8.11 -1.40
N ASP A 3 -5.53 -7.46 -1.96
CA ASP A 3 -5.61 -7.13 -3.37
C ASP A 3 -4.40 -6.26 -3.79
N PRO A 4 -3.63 -6.62 -4.83
CA PRO A 4 -2.52 -5.80 -5.29
C PRO A 4 -2.95 -4.43 -5.84
N SER A 5 -4.23 -4.27 -6.21
CA SER A 5 -4.80 -2.98 -6.63
C SER A 5 -5.19 -2.06 -5.47
N LEU A 6 -5.06 -2.51 -4.22
CA LEU A 6 -5.32 -1.68 -3.05
C LEU A 6 -4.23 -0.59 -2.96
N PRO A 7 -4.58 0.68 -2.70
CA PRO A 7 -3.58 1.72 -2.42
C PRO A 7 -2.65 1.30 -1.28
N ASP A 8 -1.36 1.63 -1.39
CA ASP A 8 -0.36 1.17 -0.42
C ASP A 8 -0.64 1.71 0.99
N GLU A 9 -1.13 2.95 1.12
CA GLU A 9 -1.54 3.54 2.39
C GLU A 9 -2.60 2.68 3.11
N VAL A 10 -3.65 2.27 2.38
CA VAL A 10 -4.72 1.42 2.94
C VAL A 10 -4.16 0.05 3.31
N ARG A 11 -3.26 -0.50 2.50
CA ARG A 11 -2.64 -1.79 2.75
C ARG A 11 -1.79 -1.75 4.02
N GLU A 12 -1.01 -0.69 4.21
CA GLU A 12 -0.23 -0.45 5.42
C GLU A 12 -1.13 -0.34 6.64
N THR A 13 -2.17 0.49 6.60
CA THR A 13 -3.16 0.63 7.68
C THR A 13 -3.81 -0.71 8.05
N LEU A 14 -4.28 -1.48 7.06
CA LEU A 14 -4.88 -2.79 7.29
C LEU A 14 -3.88 -3.83 7.81
N SER A 15 -2.62 -3.76 7.40
CA SER A 15 -1.58 -4.66 7.85
C SER A 15 -1.08 -4.36 9.28
N ALA A 16 -1.16 -3.10 9.71
CA ALA A 16 -0.78 -2.66 11.04
C ALA A 16 -1.78 -3.09 12.11
N ALA A 17 -3.04 -3.32 11.74
CA ALA A 17 -4.11 -3.73 12.65
C ALA A 17 -4.81 -5.01 12.17
N PRO A 18 -4.13 -6.18 12.19
CA PRO A 18 -4.71 -7.44 11.71
C PRO A 18 -5.97 -7.86 12.50
N ASP A 19 -6.05 -7.51 13.79
CA ASP A 19 -7.20 -7.80 14.65
C ASP A 19 -8.45 -6.97 14.30
N ALA A 20 -8.28 -5.88 13.52
CA ALA A 20 -9.39 -5.07 13.02
C ALA A 20 -9.97 -5.59 11.70
N LEU A 21 -9.33 -6.59 11.07
CA LEU A 21 -9.83 -7.19 9.83
C LEU A 21 -11.07 -8.03 10.11
N LEU A 22 -12.11 -7.82 9.31
CA LEU A 22 -13.38 -8.53 9.46
C LEU A 22 -13.31 -9.87 8.75
N SER A 23 -13.78 -10.92 9.41
CA SER A 23 -13.85 -12.25 8.80
C SER A 23 -14.86 -12.25 7.65
N ALA A 24 -14.61 -13.07 6.64
CA ALA A 24 -15.48 -13.26 5.49
C ALA A 24 -16.93 -13.63 5.86
N ARG A 25 -17.19 -14.13 7.07
CA ARG A 25 -18.54 -14.50 7.53
C ARG A 25 -19.26 -13.34 8.19
N GLU A 26 -18.52 -12.43 8.80
CA GLU A 26 -19.04 -11.17 9.32
C GLU A 26 -19.25 -10.24 8.14
N GLN A 27 -20.32 -10.49 7.39
CA GLN A 27 -20.76 -9.54 6.39
C GLN A 27 -21.03 -8.24 7.16
N PRO A 28 -20.29 -7.15 6.88
CA PRO A 28 -20.56 -5.90 7.56
C PRO A 28 -22.02 -5.61 7.29
N GLU A 29 -22.84 -5.56 8.34
CA GLU A 29 -24.21 -5.06 8.23
C GLU A 29 -24.06 -3.75 7.49
N ARG A 30 -24.54 -3.72 6.23
CA ARG A 30 -24.53 -2.50 5.43
C ARG A 30 -25.11 -1.46 6.36
N PRO A 31 -24.37 -0.39 6.70
CA PRO A 31 -24.85 0.57 7.67
C PRO A 31 -26.20 1.03 7.16
N GLY A 32 -27.26 0.52 7.78
CA GLY A 32 -28.59 1.01 7.55
C GLY A 32 -28.47 2.49 7.79
N SER A 33 -29.01 3.30 6.90
CA SER A 33 -29.00 4.76 7.00
C SER A 33 -29.71 5.31 8.25
N GLY A 34 -29.98 4.48 9.26
CA GLY A 34 -30.53 4.83 10.55
C GLY A 34 -29.67 4.24 11.67
N ALA A 35 -29.33 5.10 12.62
CA ALA A 35 -28.75 4.76 13.91
C ALA A 35 -27.29 4.27 13.88
N ALA A 36 -26.39 5.24 13.76
CA ALA A 36 -25.12 5.20 14.45
C ALA A 36 -25.34 5.05 15.96
N GLU A 37 -25.67 3.84 16.42
CA GLU A 37 -25.56 3.48 17.82
C GLU A 37 -24.08 3.23 18.10
N ARG A 38 -23.38 4.36 18.20
CA ARG A 38 -22.01 4.54 18.64
C ARG A 38 -21.91 3.92 20.03
N LYS A 39 -21.61 2.62 20.08
CA LYS A 39 -21.31 1.88 21.31
C LYS A 39 -20.12 2.57 21.96
N GLU A 40 -20.44 3.45 22.91
CA GLU A 40 -19.51 4.24 23.68
C GLU A 40 -18.52 3.29 24.36
N ARG A 41 -17.30 3.22 23.82
CA ARG A 41 -16.16 2.87 24.67
C ARG A 41 -16.17 3.89 25.78
N ALA A 42 -16.45 3.44 27.01
CA ALA A 42 -16.64 4.26 28.18
C ALA A 42 -15.64 5.43 28.13
N PRO A 43 -16.13 6.67 27.91
CA PRO A 43 -15.23 7.80 27.79
C PRO A 43 -14.42 7.81 29.07
N LEU A 44 -13.08 7.86 28.95
CA LEU A 44 -12.26 8.36 30.05
C LEU A 44 -13.01 9.56 30.61
N SER A 45 -13.35 9.50 31.91
CA SER A 45 -14.25 10.48 32.51
C SER A 45 -13.80 11.87 32.09
N THR A 46 -14.73 12.75 31.74
CA THR A 46 -14.42 14.10 31.28
C THR A 46 -13.44 14.81 32.23
N GLY A 47 -13.50 14.48 33.53
CA GLY A 47 -12.53 14.93 34.54
C GLY A 47 -11.09 14.45 34.32
N GLY A 48 -10.87 13.21 33.90
CA GLY A 48 -9.53 12.69 33.61
C GLY A 48 -8.85 13.38 32.43
N ARG A 49 -9.61 13.73 31.39
CA ARG A 49 -9.08 14.47 30.22
C ARG A 49 -8.72 15.91 30.56
N VAL A 50 -9.57 16.57 31.34
CA VAL A 50 -9.30 17.94 31.82
C VAL A 50 -8.08 17.95 32.73
N PHE A 51 -7.95 16.97 33.63
CA PHE A 51 -6.79 16.85 34.50
C PHE A 51 -5.49 16.61 33.73
N LEU A 52 -5.50 15.69 32.75
CA LEU A 52 -4.35 15.45 31.88
C LEU A 52 -3.97 16.71 31.10
N GLY A 53 -4.95 17.42 30.54
CA GLY A 53 -4.74 18.67 29.81
C GLY A 53 -4.10 19.76 30.69
N ILE A 54 -4.60 19.95 31.91
CA ILE A 54 -4.04 20.91 32.88
C ILE A 54 -2.62 20.50 33.28
N ALA A 55 -2.39 19.21 33.57
CA ALA A 55 -1.06 18.72 33.95
C ALA A 55 -0.03 18.94 32.84
N LEU A 56 -0.41 18.69 31.58
CA LEU A 56 0.44 18.91 30.42
C LEU A 56 0.74 20.40 30.20
N LEU A 57 -0.26 21.26 30.41
CA LEU A 57 -0.12 22.72 30.29
C LEU A 57 0.83 23.26 31.38
N VAL A 58 0.68 22.80 32.62
CA VAL A 58 1.58 23.15 33.73
C VAL A 58 3.01 22.66 33.47
N LEU A 59 3.17 21.42 33.01
CA LEU A 59 4.48 20.87 32.66
C LEU A 59 5.14 21.68 31.54
N THR A 60 4.38 22.05 30.50
CA THR A 60 4.86 22.87 29.39
C THR A 60 5.27 24.27 29.85
N GLY A 61 4.50 24.86 30.78
CA GLY A 61 4.84 26.13 31.41
C GLY A 61 6.14 26.07 32.22
N LEU A 62 6.30 25.02 33.04
CA LEU A 62 7.53 24.80 33.81
C LEU A 62 8.76 24.59 32.90
N LEU A 63 8.59 23.80 31.83
CA LEU A 63 9.66 23.56 30.86
C LEU A 63 10.05 24.85 30.15
N SER A 64 9.06 25.66 29.73
CA SER A 64 9.30 26.96 29.10
C SER A 64 10.00 27.93 30.05
N GLY A 65 9.60 27.95 31.32
CA GLY A 65 10.26 28.76 32.36
C GLY A 65 11.71 28.33 32.62
N ALA A 66 11.98 27.02 32.66
CA ALA A 66 13.33 26.48 32.81
C ALA A 66 14.23 26.82 31.61
N VAL A 67 13.69 26.73 30.38
CA VAL A 67 14.40 27.13 29.16
C VAL A 67 14.69 28.63 29.18
N LEU A 68 13.70 29.46 29.51
CA LEU A 68 13.88 30.91 29.67
C LEU A 68 15.01 31.20 30.68
N TRP A 69 14.92 30.65 31.88
CA TRP A 69 15.94 30.84 32.92
C TRP A 69 17.34 30.42 32.45
N LEU A 70 17.45 29.25 31.81
CA LEU A 70 18.71 28.73 31.29
C LEU A 70 19.26 29.64 30.18
N THR A 71 18.43 30.11 29.26
CA THR A 71 18.85 31.05 28.20
C THR A 71 19.34 32.36 28.79
N THR A 72 18.65 32.93 29.78
CA THR A 72 19.09 34.17 30.45
C THR A 72 20.41 33.97 31.20
N ALA A 73 20.59 32.81 31.85
CA ALA A 73 21.80 32.47 32.57
C ALA A 73 23.00 32.22 31.64
N LEU A 74 22.78 31.61 30.46
CA LEU A 74 23.83 31.31 29.47
C LEU A 74 24.15 32.48 28.53
N MET A 75 23.24 33.45 28.39
CA MET A 75 23.43 34.62 27.53
C MET A 75 24.77 35.34 27.72
N PRO A 76 25.23 35.67 28.95
CA PRO A 76 26.54 36.32 29.13
C PRO A 76 27.71 35.44 28.67
N LEU A 77 27.60 34.12 28.85
CA LEU A 77 28.63 33.17 28.40
C LEU A 77 28.68 33.10 26.87
N ILE A 78 27.52 33.06 26.21
CA ILE A 78 27.42 33.05 24.75
C ILE A 78 28.02 34.33 24.16
N TRP A 79 27.71 35.50 24.74
CA TRP A 79 28.29 36.78 24.35
C TRP A 79 29.82 36.81 24.52
N LEU A 80 30.33 36.25 25.62
CA LEU A 80 31.76 36.17 25.88
C LEU A 80 32.47 35.28 24.84
N ILE A 81 31.90 34.12 24.50
CA ILE A 81 32.43 33.22 23.48
C ILE A 81 32.41 33.90 22.10
N ALA A 82 31.31 34.56 21.74
CA ALA A 82 31.19 35.28 20.47
C ALA A 82 32.22 36.42 20.36
N ALA A 83 32.41 37.20 21.43
CA ALA A 83 33.41 38.26 21.48
C ALA A 83 34.84 37.70 21.33
N LEU A 84 35.13 36.56 21.97
CA LEU A 84 36.43 35.90 21.90
C LEU A 84 36.70 35.33 20.49
N LEU A 85 35.71 34.69 19.86
CA LEU A 85 35.80 34.21 18.48
C LEU A 85 35.99 35.37 17.48
N ALA A 86 35.27 36.48 17.67
CA ALA A 86 35.44 37.68 16.85
C ALA A 86 36.85 38.27 16.99
N LEU A 87 37.38 38.34 18.21
CA LEU A 87 38.75 38.79 18.47
C LEU A 87 39.79 37.89 17.76
N VAL A 88 39.63 36.56 17.88
CA VAL A 88 40.50 35.59 17.20
C VAL A 88 40.40 35.73 15.68
N GLY A 89 39.20 35.93 15.14
CA GLY A 89 38.96 36.16 13.72
C GLY A 89 39.67 37.41 13.21
N VAL A 90 39.58 38.52 13.95
CA VAL A 90 40.32 39.76 13.64
C VAL A 90 41.83 39.51 13.66
N ILE A 91 42.36 38.85 14.69
CA ILE A 91 43.79 38.52 14.79
C ILE A 91 44.26 37.66 13.60
N MET A 92 43.48 36.66 13.21
CA MET A 92 43.77 35.80 12.05
C MET A 92 43.69 36.58 10.73
N ALA A 93 42.74 37.50 10.58
CA ALA A 93 42.60 38.35 9.41
C ALA A 93 43.81 39.28 9.22
N PHE A 94 44.35 39.84 10.31
CA PHE A 94 45.59 40.62 10.29
C PHE A 94 46.81 39.76 9.90
N ARG A 95 46.86 38.49 10.34
CA ARG A 95 47.95 37.56 9.99
C ARG A 95 47.90 37.11 8.53
N ALA A 96 46.72 36.93 7.96
CA ALA A 96 46.55 36.34 6.62
C ALA A 96 46.51 37.37 5.48
N GLY A 97 45.95 38.56 5.71
CA GLY A 97 45.57 39.48 4.63
C GLY A 97 46.24 40.86 4.66
N GLY A 98 47.17 41.11 5.58
CA GLY A 98 47.76 42.43 5.77
C GLY A 98 46.80 43.44 6.44
N CYS A 99 47.27 44.67 6.62
CA CYS A 99 46.62 45.69 7.46
C CYS A 99 45.18 46.05 6.99
N TRP A 100 44.96 46.12 5.68
CA TRP A 100 43.66 46.50 5.11
C TRP A 100 42.55 45.47 5.38
N ILE A 101 42.86 44.17 5.28
CA ILE A 101 41.89 43.09 5.54
C ILE A 101 41.55 43.03 7.04
N GLY A 102 42.54 43.26 7.91
CA GLY A 102 42.30 43.37 9.35
C GLY A 102 41.37 44.54 9.72
N LEU A 103 41.56 45.70 9.09
CA LEU A 103 40.74 46.90 9.34
C LEU A 103 39.29 46.70 8.87
N LEU A 104 39.08 46.07 7.71
CA LEU A 104 37.74 45.73 7.21
C LEU A 104 37.04 44.71 8.13
N SER A 105 37.77 43.72 8.66
CA SER A 105 37.24 42.77 9.64
C SER A 105 36.78 43.45 10.93
N ILE A 106 37.51 44.46 11.42
CA ILE A 106 37.10 45.23 12.62
C ILE A 106 35.79 45.96 12.34
N VAL A 107 35.67 46.66 11.20
CA VAL A 107 34.46 47.40 10.83
C VAL A 107 33.25 46.46 10.75
N LEU A 108 33.42 45.28 10.15
CA LEU A 108 32.35 44.28 10.04
C LEU A 108 31.90 43.76 11.42
N VAL A 109 32.85 43.44 12.31
CA VAL A 109 32.55 42.97 13.67
C VAL A 109 31.83 44.07 14.47
N VAL A 110 32.29 45.32 14.38
CA VAL A 110 31.64 46.46 15.05
C VAL A 110 30.22 46.67 14.50
N ALA A 111 30.02 46.62 13.18
CA ALA A 111 28.68 46.69 12.58
C ALA A 111 27.77 45.55 13.06
N ALA A 112 28.26 44.32 13.13
CA ALA A 112 27.50 43.18 13.64
C ALA A 112 27.12 43.34 15.12
N LEU A 113 28.04 43.84 15.95
CA LEU A 113 27.79 44.17 17.36
C LEU A 113 26.74 45.27 17.51
N VAL A 114 26.81 46.32 16.68
CA VAL A 114 25.83 47.41 16.66
C VAL A 114 24.45 46.89 16.26
N VAL A 115 24.33 46.04 15.25
CA VAL A 115 23.04 45.43 14.86
C VAL A 115 22.49 44.54 15.98
N ALA A 116 23.34 43.76 16.64
CA ALA A 116 22.93 42.92 17.76
C ALA A 116 22.45 43.74 18.96
N ASP A 117 23.10 44.87 19.25
CA ASP A 117 22.69 45.80 20.31
C ASP A 117 21.40 46.55 19.93
N LEU A 118 21.24 46.91 18.64
CA LEU A 118 20.05 47.57 18.10
C LEU A 118 18.81 46.67 18.15
N LEU A 119 18.98 45.35 17.91
CA LEU A 119 17.92 44.36 18.10
C LEU A 119 17.60 44.13 19.58
N GLY A 120 18.52 44.46 20.48
CA GLY A 120 18.43 44.25 21.90
C GLY A 120 18.43 42.76 22.29
N SER A 121 18.92 42.47 23.50
CA SER A 121 18.80 41.13 24.10
C SER A 121 17.34 40.68 24.19
N ALA A 122 16.43 41.65 24.35
CA ALA A 122 14.99 41.42 24.35
C ALA A 122 14.47 40.95 22.97
N GLY A 123 14.90 41.53 21.85
CA GLY A 123 14.37 41.18 20.54
C GLY A 123 14.67 39.74 20.14
N VAL A 124 15.89 39.27 20.42
CA VAL A 124 16.30 37.88 20.16
C VAL A 124 15.58 36.92 21.10
N SER A 125 15.39 37.27 22.38
CA SER A 125 14.63 36.42 23.32
C SER A 125 13.16 36.30 22.90
N TRP A 126 12.51 37.40 22.48
CA TRP A 126 11.12 37.37 22.05
C TRP A 126 10.89 36.49 20.82
N LEU A 127 11.83 36.47 19.85
CA LEU A 127 11.73 35.58 18.69
C LEU A 127 11.90 34.11 19.08
N ILE A 128 12.89 33.77 19.90
CA ILE A 128 13.12 32.38 20.33
C ILE A 128 11.95 31.89 21.18
N THR A 129 11.50 32.69 22.16
CA THR A 129 10.35 32.35 23.01
C THR A 129 9.07 32.24 22.19
N GLY A 130 8.86 33.13 21.21
CA GLY A 130 7.72 33.06 20.30
C GLY A 130 7.69 31.77 19.47
N VAL A 131 8.82 31.39 18.88
CA VAL A 131 8.93 30.14 18.09
C VAL A 131 8.73 28.91 18.97
N VAL A 132 9.35 28.86 20.15
CA VAL A 132 9.20 27.72 21.08
C VAL A 132 7.77 27.62 21.61
N ALA A 133 7.14 28.74 21.97
CA ALA A 133 5.75 28.75 22.42
C ALA A 133 4.79 28.29 21.31
N LEU A 134 5.00 28.75 20.07
CA LEU A 134 4.22 28.30 18.91
C LEU A 134 4.38 26.79 18.69
N LEU A 135 5.62 26.28 18.77
CA LEU A 135 5.88 24.84 18.64
C LEU A 135 5.21 24.04 19.76
N GLY A 136 5.28 24.53 21.00
CA GLY A 136 4.64 23.91 22.16
C GLY A 136 3.12 23.86 22.04
N VAL A 137 2.49 24.94 21.56
CA VAL A 137 1.06 24.97 21.26
C VAL A 137 0.73 24.00 20.14
N LEU A 138 1.51 23.94 19.06
CA LEU A 138 1.29 23.02 17.94
C LEU A 138 1.39 21.55 18.39
N ILE A 139 2.39 21.21 19.20
CA ILE A 139 2.58 19.86 19.76
C ILE A 139 1.43 19.53 20.72
N THR A 140 1.06 20.44 21.62
CA THR A 140 -0.04 20.23 22.57
C THR A 140 -1.38 20.07 21.84
N LEU A 141 -1.63 20.89 20.82
CA LEU A 141 -2.81 20.79 19.97
C LEU A 141 -2.82 19.45 19.21
N SER A 142 -1.67 19.02 18.69
CA SER A 142 -1.52 17.71 18.05
C SER A 142 -1.71 16.54 19.04
N ALA A 143 -1.35 16.69 20.31
CA ALA A 143 -1.52 15.66 21.33
C ALA A 143 -2.97 15.58 21.84
N VAL A 144 -3.61 16.72 22.10
CA VAL A 144 -5.01 16.80 22.56
C VAL A 144 -5.99 16.40 21.45
N LEU A 145 -5.73 16.77 20.20
CA LEU A 145 -6.50 16.29 19.05
C LEU A 145 -6.06 14.89 18.59
N GLY A 146 -4.81 14.51 18.84
CA GLY A 146 -4.19 13.26 18.39
C GLY A 146 -4.18 12.12 19.39
N ASP A 147 -4.71 12.26 20.60
CA ASP A 147 -4.87 11.11 21.53
C ASP A 147 -6.00 10.15 21.08
N GLY A 148 -6.80 10.52 20.07
CA GLY A 148 -7.57 9.57 19.26
C GLY A 148 -6.77 8.91 18.12
N ALA A 149 -5.55 9.39 17.86
CA ALA A 149 -4.72 9.10 16.69
C ALA A 149 -3.34 8.53 17.08
N ARG A 150 -3.30 7.56 18.01
CA ARG A 150 -2.16 6.62 18.09
C ARG A 150 -2.02 5.68 16.88
N GLY A 151 -2.73 5.96 15.79
CA GLY A 151 -2.41 5.47 14.45
C GLY A 151 -2.36 6.65 13.49
N THR A 152 -1.14 7.12 13.18
CA THR A 152 -0.77 7.90 11.98
C THR A 152 -1.53 9.22 11.73
N GLY A 153 -0.91 10.35 12.07
CA GLY A 153 -1.38 11.71 11.79
C GLY A 153 -1.34 12.13 10.31
N GLY A 154 -1.95 11.33 9.43
CA GLY A 154 -2.43 11.76 8.12
C GLY A 154 -3.95 11.76 8.14
N PHE A 155 -4.60 12.33 7.13
CA PHE A 155 -6.03 12.17 6.86
C PHE A 155 -6.42 10.72 6.48
N GLY A 156 -5.82 9.73 7.15
CA GLY A 156 -5.98 8.30 6.89
C GLY A 156 -7.28 7.78 7.49
N ILE A 157 -7.91 6.88 6.75
CA ILE A 157 -9.11 6.14 7.16
C ILE A 157 -8.74 5.26 8.36
N ASP A 158 -9.53 5.27 9.45
CA ASP A 158 -9.34 4.37 10.60
C ASP A 158 -9.25 2.92 10.10
N ALA A 159 -8.33 2.11 10.63
CA ALA A 159 -8.18 0.71 10.24
C ALA A 159 -9.51 -0.08 10.32
N ALA A 160 -10.36 0.20 11.31
CA ALA A 160 -11.67 -0.44 11.43
C ALA A 160 -12.68 0.03 10.37
N GLU A 161 -12.55 1.26 9.88
CA GLU A 161 -13.35 1.80 8.78
C GLU A 161 -12.81 1.30 7.43
N ALA A 162 -11.50 1.29 7.25
CA ALA A 162 -10.82 0.72 6.10
C ALA A 162 -11.15 -0.77 5.95
N ALA A 163 -11.16 -1.53 7.06
CA ALA A 163 -11.48 -2.95 7.04
C ALA A 163 -12.92 -3.20 6.57
N ARG A 164 -13.85 -2.31 6.91
CA ARG A 164 -15.25 -2.34 6.45
C ARG A 164 -15.37 -1.95 4.98
N LEU A 165 -14.75 -0.84 4.58
CA LEU A 165 -14.83 -0.31 3.22
C LEU A 165 -14.19 -1.25 2.19
N TYR A 166 -13.09 -1.90 2.59
CA TYR A 166 -12.31 -2.79 1.72
C TYR A 166 -12.46 -4.27 2.07
N HIS A 167 -13.56 -4.67 2.72
CA HIS A 167 -13.80 -6.05 3.16
C HIS A 167 -13.63 -7.09 2.04
N ASP A 168 -14.12 -6.79 0.83
CA ASP A 168 -14.00 -7.69 -0.33
C ASP A 168 -12.62 -7.68 -1.01
N ARG A 169 -11.67 -6.88 -0.50
CA ARG A 169 -10.32 -6.69 -1.06
C ARG A 169 -9.19 -7.25 -0.20
N TYR A 170 -9.53 -8.05 0.80
CA TYR A 170 -8.57 -8.92 1.49
C TYR A 170 -9.18 -10.31 1.74
N VAL A 171 -8.31 -11.28 2.00
CA VAL A 171 -8.68 -12.64 2.40
C VAL A 171 -7.88 -12.99 3.64
N LEU A 172 -8.57 -13.34 4.74
CA LEU A 172 -7.92 -13.82 5.95
C LEU A 172 -7.62 -15.32 5.83
N PRO A 173 -6.49 -15.79 6.39
CA PRO A 173 -6.22 -17.22 6.49
C PRO A 173 -7.29 -17.99 7.27
N SER A 174 -7.92 -17.36 8.27
CA SER A 174 -8.99 -17.95 9.09
C SER A 174 -10.29 -18.22 8.32
N ASP A 175 -10.49 -17.57 7.18
CA ASP A 175 -11.67 -17.76 6.34
C ASP A 175 -11.53 -18.94 5.36
N LEU A 176 -10.31 -19.46 5.21
CA LEU A 176 -9.99 -20.60 4.37
C LEU A 176 -9.90 -21.86 5.23
N ARG A 177 -10.36 -23.01 4.72
CA ARG A 177 -10.13 -24.29 5.40
C ARG A 177 -8.72 -24.78 5.09
N GLU A 178 -8.26 -25.78 5.84
CA GLU A 178 -6.87 -26.24 5.78
C GLU A 178 -6.47 -26.75 4.38
N ALA A 179 -7.38 -27.37 3.64
CA ALA A 179 -7.13 -27.83 2.28
C ALA A 179 -6.86 -26.65 1.31
N GLU A 180 -7.67 -25.61 1.38
CA GLU A 180 -7.51 -24.38 0.59
C GLU A 180 -6.24 -23.61 1.00
N LEU A 181 -5.93 -23.56 2.31
CA LEU A 181 -4.67 -23.00 2.80
C LEU A 181 -3.46 -23.76 2.25
N GLY A 182 -3.54 -25.09 2.17
CA GLY A 182 -2.51 -25.93 1.55
C GLY A 182 -2.22 -25.54 0.10
N LEU A 183 -3.27 -25.35 -0.71
CA LEU A 183 -3.14 -24.90 -2.10
C LEU A 183 -2.54 -23.50 -2.20
N LEU A 184 -2.97 -22.56 -1.35
CA LEU A 184 -2.43 -21.20 -1.36
C LEU A 184 -0.95 -21.16 -0.94
N ARG A 185 -0.56 -21.96 0.07
CA ARG A 185 0.84 -22.09 0.50
C ARG A 185 1.72 -22.65 -0.64
N ARG A 186 1.22 -23.62 -1.41
CA ARG A 186 1.92 -24.18 -2.59
C ARG A 186 2.21 -23.10 -3.64
N VAL A 187 1.21 -22.30 -4.01
CA VAL A 187 1.37 -21.18 -4.96
C VAL A 187 2.34 -20.13 -4.42
N ARG A 188 2.25 -19.77 -3.14
CA ARG A 188 3.17 -18.80 -2.52
C ARG A 188 4.62 -19.29 -2.55
N ARG A 189 4.86 -20.58 -2.27
CA ARG A 189 6.20 -21.18 -2.40
C ARG A 189 6.71 -21.14 -3.84
N ALA A 190 5.84 -21.39 -4.82
CA ALA A 190 6.21 -21.26 -6.23
C ALA A 190 6.62 -19.81 -6.58
N ARG A 191 5.88 -18.80 -6.10
CA ARG A 191 6.25 -17.38 -6.26
C ARG A 191 7.57 -17.04 -5.58
N GLN A 192 7.76 -17.48 -4.33
CA GLN A 192 9.00 -17.24 -3.57
C GLN A 192 10.26 -17.81 -4.24
N ARG A 193 10.13 -18.82 -5.11
CA ARG A 193 11.26 -19.35 -5.91
C ARG A 193 11.61 -18.48 -7.12
N ILE A 194 10.68 -17.69 -7.62
CA ILE A 194 10.89 -16.82 -8.80
C ILE A 194 11.63 -15.54 -8.40
N GLU A 195 11.44 -15.07 -7.17
CA GLU A 195 12.02 -13.81 -6.69
C GLU A 195 13.57 -13.81 -6.63
N PRO A 196 14.25 -14.88 -6.18
CA PRO A 196 15.70 -15.00 -6.31
C PRO A 196 16.16 -15.03 -7.78
N ALA A 197 15.47 -15.78 -8.64
CA ALA A 197 15.80 -15.89 -10.06
C ALA A 197 15.72 -14.53 -10.77
N SER A 198 14.77 -13.68 -10.37
CA SER A 198 14.71 -12.30 -10.86
C SER A 198 15.95 -11.46 -10.51
N ARG A 199 16.59 -11.70 -9.36
CA ARG A 199 17.80 -10.97 -8.97
C ARG A 199 19.02 -11.48 -9.74
N GLU A 200 19.07 -12.77 -10.02
CA GLU A 200 20.19 -13.40 -10.76
C GLU A 200 20.17 -13.07 -12.26
N LEU A 201 18.99 -12.98 -12.87
CA LEU A 201 18.84 -12.72 -14.31
C LEU A 201 18.97 -11.22 -14.68
N GLY A 202 18.89 -10.32 -13.70
CA GLY A 202 18.98 -8.87 -13.90
C GLY A 202 18.03 -8.36 -14.98
N ASP A 203 18.49 -7.39 -15.77
CA ASP A 203 17.69 -6.73 -16.82
C ASP A 203 17.23 -7.65 -17.97
N ALA A 204 17.80 -8.85 -18.08
CA ALA A 204 17.37 -9.84 -19.07
C ALA A 204 16.00 -10.46 -18.74
N PHE A 205 15.52 -10.28 -17.51
CA PHE A 205 14.23 -10.76 -17.05
C PHE A 205 13.45 -9.61 -16.41
N ASP A 206 12.27 -9.30 -16.95
CA ASP A 206 11.36 -8.33 -16.32
C ASP A 206 10.68 -8.97 -15.10
N GLY A 207 11.46 -9.12 -14.04
CA GLY A 207 11.02 -9.76 -12.81
C GLY A 207 10.00 -8.94 -12.03
N LEU A 208 9.99 -7.62 -12.21
CA LEU A 208 9.00 -6.75 -11.60
C LEU A 208 7.63 -6.99 -12.23
N HIS A 209 7.53 -7.02 -13.56
CA HIS A 209 6.28 -7.36 -14.23
C HIS A 209 5.83 -8.79 -13.91
N ALA A 210 6.77 -9.75 -13.91
CA ALA A 210 6.47 -11.13 -13.55
C ALA A 210 5.91 -11.27 -12.12
N ASP A 211 6.52 -10.60 -11.13
CA ASP A 211 6.04 -10.64 -9.73
C ASP A 211 4.65 -9.98 -9.59
N LEU A 212 4.40 -8.84 -10.25
CA LEU A 212 3.08 -8.21 -10.24
C LEU A 212 2.00 -9.13 -10.82
N VAL A 213 2.26 -9.80 -11.95
CA VAL A 213 1.34 -10.76 -12.55
C VAL A 213 1.10 -11.95 -11.62
N LEU A 214 2.15 -12.45 -10.96
CA LEU A 214 2.02 -13.56 -10.02
C LEU A 214 1.24 -13.18 -8.76
N ARG A 215 1.44 -11.97 -8.21
CA ARG A 215 0.65 -11.46 -7.08
C ARG A 215 -0.83 -11.33 -7.42
N GLU A 216 -1.15 -10.82 -8.62
CA GLU A 216 -2.53 -10.74 -9.12
C GLU A 216 -3.15 -12.14 -9.29
N GLN A 217 -2.39 -13.12 -9.80
CA GLN A 217 -2.86 -14.50 -9.90
C GLN A 217 -3.04 -15.15 -8.52
N GLU A 218 -2.12 -14.94 -7.58
CA GLU A 218 -2.19 -15.43 -6.19
C GLU A 218 -3.47 -14.88 -5.52
N TRP A 219 -3.71 -13.57 -5.65
CA TRP A 219 -4.90 -12.91 -5.15
C TRP A 219 -6.20 -13.47 -5.75
N ARG A 220 -6.25 -13.60 -7.08
CA ARG A 220 -7.42 -14.14 -7.79
C ARG A 220 -7.73 -15.58 -7.36
N LEU A 221 -6.70 -16.40 -7.19
CA LEU A 221 -6.85 -17.76 -6.69
C LEU A 221 -7.36 -17.77 -5.24
N ALA A 222 -6.81 -16.93 -4.37
CA ALA A 222 -7.28 -16.82 -2.98
C ALA A 222 -8.77 -16.44 -2.90
N ARG A 223 -9.23 -15.48 -3.72
CA ARG A 223 -10.65 -15.11 -3.81
C ARG A 223 -11.53 -16.25 -4.30
N LEU A 224 -11.07 -17.01 -5.30
CA LEU A 224 -11.80 -18.17 -5.82
C LEU A 224 -11.92 -19.28 -4.76
N LEU A 225 -10.84 -19.57 -4.04
CA LEU A 225 -10.83 -20.53 -2.94
C LEU A 225 -11.75 -20.08 -1.79
N LEU A 226 -11.74 -18.80 -1.43
CA LEU A 226 -12.65 -18.25 -0.42
C LEU A 226 -14.12 -18.42 -0.85
N LYS A 227 -14.44 -18.07 -2.09
CA LYS A 227 -15.78 -18.23 -2.64
C LYS A 227 -16.22 -19.71 -2.59
N GLN A 228 -15.33 -20.63 -2.98
CA GLN A 228 -15.62 -22.05 -2.93
C GLN A 228 -15.81 -22.59 -1.51
N SER A 229 -14.97 -22.15 -0.56
CA SER A 229 -15.09 -22.48 0.86
C SER A 229 -16.45 -22.06 1.42
N ARG A 230 -16.90 -20.84 1.09
CA ARG A 230 -18.25 -20.35 1.43
C ARG A 230 -19.34 -21.21 0.78
N LEU A 231 -19.31 -21.44 -0.53
CA LEU A 231 -20.31 -22.29 -1.20
C LEU A 231 -20.39 -23.70 -0.60
N ARG A 232 -19.26 -24.30 -0.21
CA ARG A 232 -19.25 -25.61 0.47
C ARG A 232 -19.86 -25.54 1.86
N ALA A 233 -19.60 -24.48 2.62
CA ALA A 233 -20.22 -24.28 3.92
C ALA A 233 -21.74 -24.17 3.78
N ASP A 234 -22.22 -23.32 2.87
CA ASP A 234 -23.65 -23.10 2.62
C ASP A 234 -24.34 -24.38 2.14
N LEU A 235 -23.73 -25.14 1.23
CA LEU A 235 -24.29 -26.42 0.77
C LEU A 235 -24.30 -27.48 1.88
N HIS A 236 -23.29 -27.48 2.75
CA HIS A 236 -23.23 -28.40 3.87
C HIS A 236 -24.34 -28.09 4.89
N GLU A 237 -24.50 -26.81 5.27
CA GLU A 237 -25.58 -26.34 6.13
C GLU A 237 -26.96 -26.72 5.57
N ARG A 238 -27.25 -26.38 4.32
CA ARG A 238 -28.51 -26.76 3.65
C ARG A 238 -28.72 -28.27 3.60
N SER A 239 -27.65 -29.06 3.45
CA SER A 239 -27.74 -30.52 3.44
C SER A 239 -28.06 -31.11 4.82
N GLN A 240 -27.63 -30.44 5.90
CA GLN A 240 -27.96 -30.80 7.28
C GLN A 240 -29.40 -30.41 7.63
N GLU A 241 -29.86 -29.25 7.14
CA GLU A 241 -31.24 -28.76 7.34
C GLU A 241 -32.29 -29.51 6.49
N ALA A 242 -31.84 -30.27 5.48
CA ALA A 242 -32.75 -31.00 4.59
C ALA A 242 -33.50 -32.11 5.34
N VAL A 243 -34.80 -31.89 5.57
CA VAL A 243 -35.71 -32.78 6.30
C VAL A 243 -36.00 -34.10 5.55
N SER A 244 -35.85 -34.12 4.22
CA SER A 244 -36.17 -35.29 3.38
C SER A 244 -34.97 -35.74 2.55
N ASP A 245 -34.85 -37.07 2.38
CA ASP A 245 -33.86 -37.69 1.51
C ASP A 245 -34.00 -37.24 0.05
N VAL A 246 -35.22 -36.91 -0.39
CA VAL A 246 -35.47 -36.38 -1.74
C VAL A 246 -34.81 -35.01 -1.92
N VAL A 247 -34.91 -34.14 -0.90
CA VAL A 247 -34.24 -32.83 -0.90
C VAL A 247 -32.73 -33.00 -0.86
N ARG A 248 -32.22 -33.92 -0.04
CA ARG A 248 -30.78 -34.22 0.00
C ARG A 248 -30.26 -34.76 -1.33
N ALA A 249 -31.03 -35.63 -1.99
CA ALA A 249 -30.70 -36.13 -3.33
C ALA A 249 -30.66 -34.99 -4.37
N SER A 250 -31.53 -33.99 -4.25
CA SER A 250 -31.54 -32.82 -5.14
C SER A 250 -30.31 -31.90 -4.98
N LEU A 251 -29.62 -31.95 -3.83
CA LEU A 251 -28.40 -31.17 -3.58
C LEU A 251 -27.12 -31.86 -4.12
N ARG A 252 -27.15 -33.17 -4.40
CA ARG A 252 -25.97 -33.92 -4.89
C ARG A 252 -25.33 -33.31 -6.15
N PRO A 253 -26.08 -32.93 -7.21
CA PRO A 253 -25.46 -32.33 -8.39
C PRO A 253 -24.72 -31.01 -8.09
N GLN A 254 -25.18 -30.25 -7.10
CA GLN A 254 -24.51 -29.01 -6.68
C GLN A 254 -23.20 -29.32 -5.94
N GLN A 255 -23.20 -30.34 -5.09
CA GLN A 255 -21.98 -30.82 -4.42
C GLN A 255 -20.96 -31.33 -5.45
N ASP A 256 -21.41 -32.14 -6.41
CA ASP A 256 -20.56 -32.67 -7.49
C ASP A 256 -19.94 -31.55 -8.34
N ALA A 257 -20.72 -30.50 -8.64
CA ALA A 257 -20.22 -29.33 -9.39
C ALA A 257 -19.16 -28.55 -8.60
N VAL A 258 -19.36 -28.35 -7.29
CA VAL A 258 -18.39 -27.68 -6.42
C VAL A 258 -17.11 -28.51 -6.28
N ASP A 259 -17.21 -29.83 -6.19
CA ASP A 259 -16.05 -30.72 -6.11
C ASP A 259 -15.30 -30.82 -7.44
N ALA A 260 -16.01 -30.84 -8.57
CA ALA A 260 -15.40 -30.73 -9.88
C ALA A 260 -14.61 -29.41 -10.04
N SER A 261 -15.18 -28.28 -9.60
CA SER A 261 -14.47 -27.00 -9.58
C SER A 261 -13.23 -27.05 -8.69
N CYS A 262 -13.27 -27.77 -7.56
CA CYS A 262 -12.11 -27.95 -6.68
C CYS A 262 -10.98 -28.68 -7.38
N ARG A 263 -11.30 -29.82 -8.01
CA ARG A 263 -10.32 -30.62 -8.74
C ARG A 263 -9.66 -29.80 -9.84
N ALA A 264 -10.44 -29.01 -10.58
CA ALA A 264 -9.91 -28.12 -11.60
C ALA A 264 -8.95 -27.05 -11.04
N LEU A 265 -9.26 -26.45 -9.90
CA LEU A 265 -8.35 -25.49 -9.24
C LEU A 265 -7.08 -26.17 -8.72
N THR A 266 -7.20 -27.36 -8.13
CA THR A 266 -6.05 -28.15 -7.68
C THR A 266 -5.13 -28.50 -8.85
N SER A 267 -5.67 -29.02 -9.96
CA SER A 267 -4.89 -29.33 -11.16
C SER A 267 -4.22 -28.09 -11.75
N ARG A 268 -4.86 -26.92 -11.66
CA ARG A 268 -4.24 -25.66 -12.08
C ARG A 268 -3.06 -25.26 -11.21
N VAL A 269 -3.16 -25.42 -9.89
CA VAL A 269 -2.03 -25.18 -8.97
C VAL A 269 -0.89 -26.16 -9.25
N GLU A 270 -1.22 -27.43 -9.47
CA GLU A 270 -0.26 -28.48 -9.84
C GLU A 270 0.44 -28.19 -11.16
N ALA A 271 -0.20 -27.54 -12.12
CA ALA A 271 0.46 -27.13 -13.37
C ALA A 271 1.45 -25.97 -13.18
N ILE A 272 1.28 -25.14 -12.14
CA ILE A 272 2.16 -23.98 -11.86
C ILE A 272 3.48 -24.45 -11.21
N GLU A 273 3.44 -25.48 -10.35
CA GLU A 273 4.62 -25.91 -9.59
C GLU A 273 5.81 -26.40 -10.45
N PRO A 274 5.63 -27.23 -11.50
CA PRO A 274 6.72 -27.68 -12.35
C PRO A 274 7.39 -26.54 -13.11
N THR A 275 6.60 -25.53 -13.49
CA THR A 275 7.12 -24.35 -14.18
C THR A 275 8.11 -23.58 -13.29
N ALA A 276 7.78 -23.44 -12.00
CA ALA A 276 8.66 -22.83 -11.01
C ALA A 276 9.87 -23.71 -10.65
N ALA A 277 9.75 -25.04 -10.74
CA ALA A 277 10.88 -25.95 -10.55
C ALA A 277 11.89 -25.84 -11.71
N ARG A 278 11.40 -25.79 -12.95
CA ARG A 278 12.23 -25.71 -14.16
C ARG A 278 12.97 -24.38 -14.29
N SER A 279 12.40 -23.28 -13.80
CA SER A 279 13.07 -21.97 -13.81
C SER A 279 14.25 -21.88 -12.82
N ASN A 280 14.31 -22.78 -11.84
CA ASN A 280 15.38 -22.79 -10.82
C ASN A 280 16.50 -23.79 -11.14
N GLU A 281 16.39 -24.52 -12.24
CA GLU A 281 17.47 -25.40 -12.66
C GLU A 281 18.58 -24.53 -13.28
N PRO A 282 19.80 -24.53 -12.72
CA PRO A 282 20.89 -23.69 -13.21
C PRO A 282 21.10 -24.01 -14.67
N ARG A 283 20.76 -23.04 -15.54
CA ARG A 283 20.96 -23.20 -16.97
C ARG A 283 22.45 -23.48 -17.15
N PRO A 284 22.84 -24.63 -17.74
CA PRO A 284 24.26 -24.92 -17.94
C PRO A 284 24.86 -23.70 -18.63
N PRO A 285 26.07 -23.26 -18.21
CA PRO A 285 26.68 -22.06 -18.76
C PRO A 285 26.55 -22.18 -20.27
N SER A 286 25.77 -21.26 -20.85
CA SER A 286 25.62 -21.14 -22.28
C SER A 286 27.02 -20.89 -22.77
N GLY A 287 27.73 -21.98 -23.09
CA GLY A 287 29.06 -21.92 -23.63
C GLY A 287 28.92 -21.00 -24.81
N ASN A 288 29.54 -19.83 -24.72
CA ASN A 288 29.78 -18.91 -25.82
C ASN A 288 30.72 -19.63 -26.81
N GLY A 289 30.31 -20.78 -27.32
CA GLY A 289 30.66 -21.26 -28.63
C GLY A 289 29.92 -20.36 -29.60
N PHE A 290 30.37 -19.10 -29.68
CA PHE A 290 30.24 -18.26 -30.85
C PHE A 290 30.97 -19.01 -31.97
N ARG A 291 30.34 -20.07 -32.49
CA ARG A 291 30.70 -20.63 -33.78
C ARG A 291 30.36 -19.52 -34.74
N SER A 292 31.39 -18.78 -35.14
CA SER A 292 31.43 -17.94 -36.31
C SER A 292 30.67 -18.66 -37.41
N ARG A 293 29.42 -18.24 -37.63
CA ARG A 293 28.64 -18.69 -38.79
C ARG A 293 29.48 -18.22 -39.98
N PRO A 294 29.94 -19.12 -40.87
CA PRO A 294 30.61 -18.67 -42.08
C PRO A 294 29.65 -17.74 -42.82
N THR A 295 30.12 -16.53 -43.05
CA THR A 295 29.53 -15.52 -43.91
C THR A 295 29.19 -16.19 -45.24
N ARG A 296 27.90 -16.43 -45.47
CA ARG A 296 27.40 -16.89 -46.76
C ARG A 296 27.44 -15.68 -47.70
N PRO A 297 28.25 -15.68 -48.78
CA PRO A 297 28.26 -14.59 -49.74
C PRO A 297 26.90 -14.50 -50.43
N GLY A 298 26.48 -13.27 -50.67
CA GLY A 298 25.13 -12.89 -51.05
C GLY A 298 24.59 -13.61 -52.28
N THR A 299 23.34 -14.02 -52.17
CA THR A 299 22.44 -14.14 -53.31
C THR A 299 21.34 -13.11 -53.11
N THR A 300 21.47 -12.01 -53.83
CA THR A 300 20.41 -11.07 -54.17
C THR A 300 19.25 -11.86 -54.77
N SER A 301 18.19 -12.07 -53.98
CA SER A 301 16.89 -12.52 -54.48
C SER A 301 15.85 -11.47 -54.09
N THR A 302 15.70 -10.51 -55.00
CA THR A 302 14.52 -9.66 -55.13
C THR A 302 13.31 -10.53 -55.43
N ALA A 303 12.63 -11.01 -54.37
CA ALA A 303 11.30 -11.59 -54.47
C ALA A 303 10.30 -10.63 -53.82
N SER A 304 9.74 -9.80 -54.69
CA SER A 304 8.52 -9.01 -54.49
C SER A 304 7.43 -9.84 -53.82
N CYS A 305 7.14 -9.55 -52.55
CA CYS A 305 5.98 -10.10 -51.87
C CYS A 305 4.89 -9.03 -51.84
N SER A 306 4.01 -9.14 -52.84
CA SER A 306 2.82 -8.33 -53.04
C SER A 306 1.92 -8.36 -51.80
N ARG A 307 1.53 -7.16 -51.34
CA ARG A 307 0.43 -6.91 -50.42
C ARG A 307 -0.83 -7.70 -50.82
N ARG A 308 -1.22 -8.71 -50.05
CA ARG A 308 -2.62 -9.17 -50.00
C ARG A 308 -3.36 -8.38 -48.93
N ARG A 309 -4.21 -7.46 -49.38
CA ARG A 309 -5.26 -6.84 -48.58
C ARG A 309 -6.25 -7.93 -48.14
N PRO A 310 -6.73 -7.93 -46.88
CA PRO A 310 -7.93 -8.69 -46.54
C PRO A 310 -9.17 -8.02 -47.18
N PRO A 311 -10.20 -8.80 -47.57
CA PRO A 311 -11.40 -8.27 -48.18
C PRO A 311 -12.19 -7.41 -47.18
N THR A 312 -12.55 -6.21 -47.63
CA THR A 312 -13.55 -5.33 -47.04
C THR A 312 -14.88 -6.06 -46.87
N CYS A 313 -15.36 -6.15 -45.64
CA CYS A 313 -16.76 -6.47 -45.36
C CYS A 313 -17.67 -5.35 -45.90
N PRO A 314 -18.76 -5.67 -46.61
CA PRO A 314 -19.75 -4.67 -47.00
C PRO A 314 -20.52 -4.19 -45.75
N GLY A 315 -20.66 -2.87 -45.64
CA GLY A 315 -21.42 -2.23 -44.57
C GLY A 315 -22.92 -2.55 -44.64
N PRO A 316 -23.64 -2.40 -43.51
CA PRO A 316 -25.09 -2.57 -43.50
C PRO A 316 -25.76 -1.36 -44.15
N THR A 317 -26.49 -1.63 -45.22
CA THR A 317 -27.52 -0.78 -45.81
C THR A 317 -28.49 -0.28 -44.74
N THR A 318 -28.77 1.01 -44.85
CA THR A 318 -29.89 1.75 -44.29
C THR A 318 -31.21 0.96 -44.29
N CYS A 319 -31.74 0.66 -43.12
CA CYS A 319 -33.16 0.38 -42.92
C CYS A 319 -33.79 1.57 -42.18
N THR A 320 -34.24 2.53 -42.96
CA THR A 320 -35.20 3.55 -42.53
C THR A 320 -36.57 2.89 -42.56
N THR A 321 -37.15 2.52 -41.42
CA THR A 321 -38.61 2.35 -41.31
C THR A 321 -39.05 2.53 -39.86
N THR A 322 -39.79 3.61 -39.67
CA THR A 322 -40.71 3.95 -38.59
C THR A 322 -41.63 2.79 -38.21
N ARG A 323 -41.68 2.44 -36.91
CA ARG A 323 -42.94 2.23 -36.16
C ARG A 323 -42.67 1.88 -34.69
N ASN A 324 -43.01 2.83 -33.84
CA ASN A 324 -43.80 2.70 -32.62
C ASN A 324 -44.05 1.26 -32.10
N CYS A 325 -43.30 0.85 -31.08
CA CYS A 325 -43.68 -0.20 -30.12
C CYS A 325 -43.25 0.25 -28.71
N GLY A 326 -44.17 0.12 -27.75
CA GLY A 326 -44.08 0.62 -26.38
C GLY A 326 -43.06 -0.12 -25.48
N PRO A 327 -43.12 0.12 -24.15
CA PRO A 327 -42.04 -0.24 -23.24
C PRO A 327 -42.08 -1.73 -22.90
N CYS A 328 -41.29 -2.55 -23.61
CA CYS A 328 -40.97 -3.90 -23.18
C CYS A 328 -39.84 -3.89 -22.15
N ALA A 329 -40.15 -4.43 -20.98
CA ALA A 329 -39.23 -4.77 -19.91
C ALA A 329 -38.02 -5.57 -20.44
N ARG A 330 -36.81 -5.07 -20.16
CA ARG A 330 -35.55 -5.76 -20.45
C ARG A 330 -35.25 -6.76 -19.33
N SER A 331 -35.64 -8.01 -19.52
CA SER A 331 -34.97 -9.17 -18.93
C SER A 331 -33.68 -9.42 -19.72
N ALA A 332 -32.56 -8.91 -19.21
CA ALA A 332 -31.24 -9.22 -19.75
C ALA A 332 -30.84 -10.64 -19.33
N THR A 333 -31.01 -11.60 -20.23
CA THR A 333 -30.34 -12.91 -20.17
C THR A 333 -28.86 -12.72 -20.49
N PRO A 334 -27.91 -13.19 -19.67
CA PRO A 334 -26.50 -13.14 -20.01
C PRO A 334 -26.16 -14.15 -21.13
N PRO A 335 -25.15 -13.86 -21.97
CA PRO A 335 -24.76 -14.73 -23.07
C PRO A 335 -24.24 -16.08 -22.56
N SER A 336 -24.69 -17.14 -23.23
CA SER A 336 -24.27 -18.51 -23.04
C SER A 336 -22.74 -18.65 -23.11
N VAL A 337 -22.17 -19.09 -21.99
CA VAL A 337 -20.78 -19.52 -21.89
C VAL A 337 -20.57 -20.72 -22.80
N ARG A 338 -19.73 -20.56 -23.83
CA ARG A 338 -19.24 -21.69 -24.64
C ARG A 338 -18.49 -22.66 -23.74
N LEU A 339 -19.09 -23.83 -23.53
CA LEU A 339 -18.44 -25.00 -22.96
C LEU A 339 -17.20 -25.35 -23.78
N TRP A 340 -16.04 -25.28 -23.13
CA TRP A 340 -14.79 -25.85 -23.60
C TRP A 340 -14.95 -27.37 -23.73
N ARG A 341 -14.68 -27.92 -24.91
CA ARG A 341 -14.49 -29.36 -25.10
C ARG A 341 -13.14 -29.76 -24.51
N PRO A 342 -13.04 -30.85 -23.73
CA PRO A 342 -11.75 -31.40 -23.34
C PRO A 342 -11.07 -32.04 -24.56
N VAL A 343 -9.79 -31.75 -24.71
CA VAL A 343 -8.88 -32.50 -25.57
C VAL A 343 -8.64 -33.85 -24.89
N SER A 344 -9.06 -34.92 -25.54
CA SER A 344 -8.73 -36.29 -25.17
C SER A 344 -7.25 -36.54 -25.43
N GLY A 345 -6.54 -36.90 -24.36
CA GLY A 345 -5.26 -37.61 -24.38
C GLY A 345 -5.46 -38.98 -23.75
#